data_AF-A0A060WYT3-F1
#
_entry.id   AF-A0A060WYT3-F1
#
_cell.length_a   1.000
_cell.length_b   1.000
_cell.length_c   1.000
_cell.angle_alpha   90.00
_cell.angle_beta   90.00
_cell.angle_gamma   90.00
#
_symmetry.space_group_name_H-M   'P 1'
#
loop_
_entity.id
_entity.type
_entity.pdbx_description
1 polymer ?
#
loop_
_entity_poly.entity_id
_entity_poly.type
_entity_poly.pdbx_seq_one_letter_code
_entity_poly.pdbx_strand_id
1 'polypeptide(L)'
;MPTIKLQSSDGEIFEVDVEIAKQSVTIKTMLEDLGMDDEGDDDPVPLPNVNAAILKKASGLTVIQWCTHHKDDPPPPEDDENKEKRTDDIPVWDQEFLKVDQGTLFELILAANYLDIKGLLDVTCKTVANMIKGKTPEEIRKTFNIKNDFTEEEEAQVRKENQWCEEK
;
A
#
# COMPACT_ATOMS: atom_id res chain seq x y z
N MET A 1 6.93 11.65 23.64
CA MET A 1 6.88 12.19 22.27
C MET A 1 5.44 12.59 22.02
N PRO A 2 5.16 13.67 21.29
CA PRO A 2 3.79 14.10 21.05
C PRO A 2 3.02 13.00 20.33
N THR A 3 1.81 12.72 20.81
CA THR A 3 0.91 11.73 20.22
C THR A 3 -0.32 12.41 19.64
N ILE A 4 -0.94 11.77 18.65
CA ILE A 4 -2.17 12.21 18.01
C ILE A 4 -3.22 11.10 17.99
N LYS A 5 -4.49 11.50 18.10
CA LYS A 5 -5.65 10.62 17.98
C LYS A 5 -6.14 10.58 16.53
N LEU A 6 -6.17 9.39 15.94
CA LEU A 6 -6.77 9.13 14.64
C LEU A 6 -8.07 8.36 14.83
N GLN A 7 -9.18 8.81 14.24
CA GLN A 7 -10.46 8.10 14.28
C GLN A 7 -10.73 7.37 12.97
N SER A 8 -11.02 6.08 13.03
CA SER A 8 -11.39 5.27 11.87
C SER A 8 -12.83 5.51 11.40
N SER A 9 -13.15 5.00 10.21
CA SER A 9 -14.48 5.11 9.60
C SER A 9 -15.61 4.42 10.36
N ASP A 10 -15.29 3.43 11.18
CA ASP A 10 -16.18 2.73 12.12
C ASP A 10 -16.10 3.29 13.55
N GLY A 11 -15.35 4.38 13.76
CA GLY A 11 -15.36 5.19 14.97
C GLY A 11 -14.39 4.77 16.07
N GLU A 12 -13.51 3.78 15.85
CA GLU A 12 -12.41 3.49 16.80
C GLU A 12 -11.35 4.60 16.76
N ILE A 13 -10.72 4.87 17.91
CA ILE A 13 -9.69 5.90 18.05
C ILE A 13 -8.34 5.23 18.34
N PHE A 14 -7.30 5.72 17.66
CA PHE A 14 -5.94 5.22 17.75
C PHE A 14 -4.99 6.34 18.13
N GLU A 15 -4.18 6.11 19.16
CA GLU A 15 -3.16 7.06 19.60
C GLU A 15 -1.80 6.69 18.97
N VAL A 16 -1.23 7.62 18.21
CA VAL A 16 -0.05 7.38 17.36
C VAL A 16 0.97 8.48 17.58
N ASP A 17 2.25 8.16 17.54
CA ASP A 17 3.31 9.17 17.59
C ASP A 17 3.22 10.11 16.37
N VAL A 18 3.33 11.42 16.60
CA VAL A 18 3.19 12.44 15.55
C VAL A 18 4.21 12.25 14.43
N GLU A 19 5.45 11.85 14.72
CA GLU A 19 6.48 11.66 13.70
C GLU A 19 6.20 10.43 12.83
N ILE A 20 5.56 9.40 13.40
CA ILE A 20 5.06 8.26 12.63
C ILE A 20 3.87 8.70 11.76
N ALA A 21 2.94 9.46 12.33
CA ALA A 21 1.75 9.92 11.61
C ALA A 21 2.11 10.84 10.43
N LYS A 22 3.15 11.66 10.55
CA LYS A 22 3.66 12.56 9.49
C LYS A 22 4.24 11.85 8.27
N GLN A 23 4.43 10.53 8.30
CA GLN A 23 4.78 9.78 7.08
C GLN A 23 3.62 9.67 6.10
N SER A 24 2.39 9.77 6.59
CA SER A 24 1.25 10.03 5.72
C SER A 24 1.27 11.49 5.32
N VAL A 25 1.42 11.77 4.03
CA VAL A 25 1.34 13.16 3.52
C VAL A 25 -0.03 13.74 3.82
N THR A 26 -1.09 12.93 3.70
CA THR A 26 -2.46 13.35 4.05
C THR A 26 -2.59 13.78 5.50
N ILE A 27 -2.11 12.98 6.45
CA ILE A 27 -2.16 13.33 7.88
C ILE A 27 -1.28 14.55 8.12
N LYS A 28 -0.05 14.58 7.59
CA LYS A 28 0.85 15.73 7.73
C LYS A 28 0.18 17.04 7.30
N THR A 29 -0.44 17.08 6.13
CA THR A 29 -1.15 18.27 5.64
C THR A 29 -2.34 18.62 6.53
N MET A 30 -3.10 17.63 7.02
CA MET A 30 -4.19 17.89 7.97
C MET A 30 -3.70 18.52 9.28
N LEU A 31 -2.54 18.12 9.79
CA LEU A 31 -1.97 18.72 11.01
C LEU A 31 -1.51 20.14 10.79
N GLU A 32 -0.78 20.38 9.70
CA GLU A 32 -0.30 21.71 9.33
C GLU A 32 -1.47 22.68 9.08
N ASP A 33 -2.55 22.22 8.44
CA ASP A 33 -3.73 23.04 8.14
C ASP A 33 -4.60 23.35 9.37
N LEU A 34 -4.69 22.41 10.32
CA LEU A 34 -5.47 22.55 11.54
C LEU A 34 -4.67 23.18 12.69
N GLY A 35 -3.35 23.33 12.55
CA GLY A 35 -2.46 23.84 13.60
C GLY A 35 -2.37 22.91 14.80
N MET A 36 -2.59 21.60 14.59
CA MET A 36 -2.59 20.55 15.62
C MET A 36 -1.18 20.07 15.99
N ASP A 37 -0.18 20.96 15.87
CA ASP A 37 1.24 20.65 16.01
C ASP A 37 1.71 20.59 17.48
N ASP A 38 0.86 21.00 18.42
CA ASP A 38 1.15 21.13 19.85
C ASP A 38 0.11 20.38 20.71
N GLU A 39 0.51 19.97 21.93
CA GLU A 39 -0.16 19.08 22.91
C GLU A 39 -1.58 19.49 23.40
N GLY A 40 -2.35 20.27 22.64
CA GLY A 40 -3.54 20.98 23.11
C GLY A 40 -4.91 20.54 22.57
N ASP A 41 -4.98 19.89 21.40
CA ASP A 41 -6.28 19.46 20.83
C ASP A 41 -6.50 17.96 21.03
N ASP A 42 -7.47 17.65 21.88
CA ASP A 42 -7.88 16.28 22.24
C ASP A 42 -8.80 15.64 21.18
N ASP A 43 -9.11 16.40 20.11
CA ASP A 43 -10.05 16.02 19.06
C ASP A 43 -9.39 15.08 18.04
N PRO A 44 -10.00 13.93 17.74
CA PRO A 44 -9.42 12.95 16.85
C PRO A 44 -9.52 13.36 15.37
N VAL A 45 -8.46 13.13 14.59
CA VAL A 45 -8.45 13.33 13.14
C VAL A 45 -9.29 12.22 12.47
N PRO A 46 -10.40 12.56 11.78
CA PRO A 46 -11.27 11.55 11.18
C PRO A 46 -10.70 11.02 9.85
N LEU A 47 -10.62 9.69 9.74
CA LEU A 47 -10.18 8.94 8.56
C LEU A 47 -11.34 8.10 8.00
N PRO A 48 -12.31 8.73 7.29
CA PRO A 48 -13.55 8.08 6.88
C PRO A 48 -13.39 6.97 5.83
N ASN A 49 -12.22 6.90 5.17
CA ASN A 49 -11.94 5.87 4.17
C ASN A 49 -11.11 4.71 4.70
N VAL A 50 -10.81 4.69 6.01
CA VAL A 50 -10.03 3.61 6.63
C VAL A 50 -10.79 3.09 7.85
N ASN A 51 -11.27 1.85 7.81
CA ASN A 51 -11.96 1.23 8.94
C ASN A 51 -10.98 0.86 10.05
N ALA A 52 -11.46 0.55 11.26
CA ALA A 52 -10.61 0.19 12.39
C ALA A 52 -9.85 -1.09 12.13
N ALA A 53 -10.39 -2.09 11.43
CA ALA A 53 -9.62 -3.30 11.14
C ALA A 53 -8.35 -3.00 10.34
N ILE A 54 -8.44 -2.07 9.38
CA ILE A 54 -7.31 -1.56 8.61
C ILE A 54 -6.53 -0.56 9.40
N LEU A 55 -7.16 0.31 10.17
CA LEU A 55 -6.48 1.25 11.05
C LEU A 55 -5.86 0.59 12.26
N LYS A 56 -6.19 -0.65 12.62
CA LYS A 56 -5.71 -1.48 13.75
C LYS A 56 -4.82 -2.59 13.30
N LYS A 57 -4.93 -3.03 12.04
CA LYS A 57 -3.77 -3.59 11.35
C LYS A 57 -2.72 -2.47 11.18
N ALA A 58 -3.12 -1.32 10.66
CA ALA A 58 -2.27 -0.14 10.47
C ALA A 58 -1.77 0.46 11.80
N SER A 59 -2.57 0.51 12.87
CA SER A 59 -2.19 1.08 14.17
C SER A 59 -1.70 0.04 15.17
N GLY A 60 -2.10 -1.22 14.98
CA GLY A 60 -1.67 -2.36 15.77
C GLY A 60 -0.58 -3.16 15.09
N LEU A 61 0.40 -2.47 14.48
CA LEU A 61 1.71 -2.99 14.05
C LEU A 61 1.92 -3.26 12.55
N THR A 62 1.17 -2.74 11.56
CA THR A 62 1.61 -2.85 10.15
C THR A 62 2.00 -1.54 9.49
N VAL A 63 1.08 -0.63 9.14
CA VAL A 63 1.49 0.65 8.52
C VAL A 63 2.33 1.49 9.48
N ILE A 64 1.92 1.60 10.76
CA ILE A 64 2.75 2.22 11.80
C ILE A 64 4.07 1.49 11.95
N GLN A 65 4.11 0.16 11.87
CA GLN A 65 5.37 -0.59 12.00
C GLN A 65 6.27 -0.34 10.79
N TRP A 66 5.70 -0.32 9.59
CA TRP A 66 6.39 0.03 8.35
C TRP A 66 6.96 1.44 8.45
N CYS A 67 6.12 2.41 8.84
CA CYS A 67 6.54 3.78 9.08
C CYS A 67 7.61 3.85 10.17
N THR A 68 7.42 3.20 11.32
CA THR A 68 8.41 3.17 12.42
C THR A 68 9.73 2.58 11.97
N HIS A 69 9.71 1.53 11.14
CA HIS A 69 10.90 0.90 10.61
C HIS A 69 11.63 1.82 9.61
N HIS A 70 10.88 2.47 8.73
CA HIS A 70 11.40 3.31 7.65
C HIS A 70 11.50 4.80 8.02
N LYS A 71 11.25 5.19 9.28
CA LYS A 71 11.25 6.61 9.70
C LYS A 71 12.61 7.28 9.58
N ASP A 72 13.68 6.49 9.67
CA ASP A 72 15.07 6.95 9.59
C ASP A 72 15.68 6.65 8.21
N ASP A 73 14.89 6.09 7.29
CA ASP A 73 15.36 5.80 5.94
C ASP A 73 15.54 7.10 5.15
N PRO A 74 16.55 7.17 4.27
CA PRO A 74 16.70 8.31 3.39
C PRO A 74 15.41 8.45 2.56
N PRO A 75 14.88 9.69 2.41
CA PRO A 75 13.69 9.91 1.63
C PRO A 75 13.88 9.29 0.25
N PRO A 76 12.84 8.63 -0.30
CA PRO A 76 12.93 8.04 -1.62
C PRO A 76 13.41 9.12 -2.59
N PRO A 77 14.42 8.84 -3.44
CA PRO A 77 14.90 9.82 -4.40
C PRO A 77 13.73 10.29 -5.25
N GLU A 78 13.61 11.61 -5.44
CA GLU A 78 12.62 12.19 -6.35
C GLU A 78 12.83 11.59 -7.74
N ASP A 79 11.84 10.84 -8.20
CA ASP A 79 11.62 10.35 -9.56
C ASP A 79 12.86 9.87 -10.32
N ASP A 80 13.52 8.82 -9.81
CA ASP A 80 14.30 7.94 -10.67
C ASP A 80 13.34 6.96 -11.37
N GLU A 81 12.74 7.38 -12.49
CA GLU A 81 11.79 6.60 -13.33
C GLU A 81 12.30 5.17 -13.67
N ASN A 82 13.60 4.92 -13.50
CA ASN A 82 14.23 3.64 -13.77
C ASN A 82 14.16 2.66 -12.59
N LYS A 83 14.02 3.15 -11.35
CA LYS A 83 13.83 2.32 -10.13
C LYS A 83 12.41 1.76 -10.03
N GLU A 84 11.41 2.53 -10.45
CA GLU A 84 10.00 2.09 -10.45
C GLU A 84 9.76 0.84 -11.33
N LYS A 85 10.64 0.58 -12.31
CA LYS A 85 10.53 -0.57 -13.22
C LYS A 85 11.10 -1.86 -12.66
N ARG A 86 11.85 -1.82 -11.55
CA ARG A 86 12.38 -3.01 -10.90
C ARG A 86 11.39 -3.49 -9.85
N THR A 87 11.07 -4.78 -9.91
CA THR A 87 10.20 -5.44 -8.94
C THR A 87 11.00 -6.29 -7.95
N ASP A 88 12.30 -6.45 -8.20
CA ASP A 88 13.26 -7.29 -7.49
C ASP A 88 13.99 -6.55 -6.34
N ASP A 89 13.78 -5.24 -6.20
CA ASP A 89 14.42 -4.38 -5.20
C ASP A 89 13.52 -4.15 -3.97
N ILE A 90 12.77 -5.17 -3.54
CA ILE A 90 11.99 -5.11 -2.30
C ILE A 90 12.90 -5.54 -1.14
N PRO A 91 13.11 -4.69 -0.10
CA PRO A 91 13.85 -5.05 1.10
C PRO A 91 13.33 -6.35 1.74
N VAL A 92 14.23 -7.13 2.34
CA VAL A 92 13.86 -8.42 2.99
C VAL A 92 12.82 -8.22 4.08
N TRP A 93 12.91 -7.10 4.81
CA TRP A 93 11.93 -6.77 5.83
C TRP A 93 10.54 -6.56 5.23
N ASP A 94 10.43 -5.81 4.14
CA ASP A 94 9.17 -5.59 3.42
C ASP A 94 8.59 -6.88 2.82
N GLN A 95 9.45 -7.79 2.36
CA GLN A 95 8.99 -9.08 1.84
C GLN A 95 8.29 -9.92 2.92
N GLU A 96 8.84 -9.97 4.14
CA GLU A 96 8.21 -10.70 5.25
C GLU A 96 7.00 -9.93 5.79
N PHE A 97 7.06 -8.60 5.78
CA PHE A 97 5.94 -7.74 6.15
C PHE A 97 4.71 -7.93 5.24
N LEU A 98 4.93 -8.04 3.93
CA LEU A 98 3.87 -8.20 2.91
C LEU A 98 3.43 -9.65 2.72
N LYS A 99 3.90 -10.57 3.55
CA LYS A 99 3.51 -11.99 3.55
C LYS A 99 2.17 -12.20 4.25
N VAL A 100 1.15 -11.56 3.71
CA VAL A 100 -0.24 -11.58 4.18
C VAL A 100 -1.15 -12.19 3.11
N ASP A 101 -2.42 -12.42 3.44
CA ASP A 101 -3.40 -12.84 2.44
C ASP A 101 -3.69 -11.72 1.43
N GLN A 102 -4.20 -12.09 0.25
CA GLN A 102 -4.46 -11.13 -0.84
C GLN A 102 -5.44 -10.02 -0.45
N GLY A 103 -6.46 -10.33 0.36
CA GLY A 103 -7.44 -9.34 0.82
C GLY A 103 -6.75 -8.26 1.63
N THR A 104 -5.93 -8.67 2.61
CA THR A 104 -5.11 -7.73 3.40
C THR A 104 -4.13 -6.95 2.51
N LEU A 105 -3.50 -7.58 1.53
CA LEU A 105 -2.58 -6.89 0.61
C LEU A 105 -3.29 -5.78 -0.19
N PHE A 106 -4.48 -6.05 -0.72
CA PHE A 106 -5.27 -5.05 -1.44
C PHE A 106 -5.74 -3.92 -0.53
N GLU A 107 -6.16 -4.24 0.69
CA GLU A 107 -6.53 -3.21 1.66
C GLU A 107 -5.33 -2.33 2.06
N LEU A 108 -4.12 -2.91 2.17
CA LEU A 108 -2.89 -2.14 2.38
C LEU A 108 -2.58 -1.20 1.22
N ILE A 109 -2.77 -1.64 -0.04
CA ILE A 109 -2.61 -0.78 -1.23
C ILE A 109 -3.58 0.40 -1.17
N LEU A 110 -4.85 0.14 -0.86
CA LEU A 110 -5.88 1.18 -0.78
C LEU A 110 -5.60 2.16 0.37
N ALA A 111 -5.16 1.66 1.52
CA ALA A 111 -4.80 2.49 2.66
C ALA A 111 -3.55 3.33 2.37
N ALA A 112 -2.51 2.75 1.77
CA ALA A 112 -1.29 3.46 1.40
C ALA A 112 -1.57 4.57 0.38
N ASN A 113 -2.45 4.31 -0.60
CA ASN A 113 -2.89 5.31 -1.56
C ASN A 113 -3.73 6.42 -0.90
N TYR A 114 -4.64 6.08 0.02
CA TYR A 114 -5.47 7.07 0.71
C TYR A 114 -4.67 7.95 1.67
N LEU A 115 -3.72 7.37 2.39
CA LEU A 115 -2.84 8.06 3.33
C LEU A 115 -1.63 8.71 2.64
N ASP A 116 -1.49 8.53 1.32
CA ASP A 116 -0.38 9.02 0.51
C ASP A 116 0.99 8.64 1.10
N ILE A 117 1.20 7.33 1.28
CA ILE A 117 2.45 6.72 1.74
C ILE A 117 3.13 6.05 0.54
N LYS A 118 3.84 6.84 -0.28
CA LYS A 118 4.46 6.38 -1.54
C LYS A 118 5.30 5.11 -1.38
N GLY A 119 6.15 5.04 -0.35
CA GLY A 119 7.01 3.88 -0.11
C GLY A 119 6.23 2.58 0.13
N LEU A 120 5.16 2.62 0.94
CA LEU A 120 4.30 1.47 1.17
C LEU A 120 3.49 1.08 -0.08
N LEU A 121 3.01 2.08 -0.84
CA LEU A 121 2.32 1.85 -2.10
C LEU A 121 3.24 1.17 -3.12
N ASP A 122 4.50 1.58 -3.21
CA ASP A 122 5.47 1.00 -4.13
C ASP A 122 5.78 -0.46 -3.78
N VAL A 123 6.09 -0.77 -2.52
CA VAL A 123 6.45 -2.15 -2.13
C VAL A 123 5.26 -3.11 -2.25
N THR A 124 4.04 -2.64 -1.96
CA THR A 124 2.82 -3.42 -2.13
C THR A 124 2.51 -3.66 -3.62
N CYS A 125 2.63 -2.63 -4.46
CA CYS A 125 2.48 -2.76 -5.92
C CYS A 125 3.54 -3.70 -6.53
N LYS A 126 4.82 -3.56 -6.15
CA LYS A 126 5.90 -4.45 -6.59
C LYS A 126 5.65 -5.90 -6.19
N THR A 127 5.10 -6.13 -5.01
CA THR A 127 4.72 -7.47 -4.55
C THR A 127 3.64 -8.09 -5.43
N VAL A 128 2.57 -7.34 -5.75
CA VAL A 128 1.54 -7.79 -6.70
C VAL A 128 2.13 -8.05 -8.09
N ALA A 129 3.01 -7.18 -8.57
CA ALA A 129 3.69 -7.36 -9.85
C ALA A 129 4.53 -8.65 -9.89
N ASN A 130 5.25 -8.97 -8.80
CA ASN A 130 5.99 -10.23 -8.67
C ASN A 130 5.08 -11.46 -8.64
N MET A 131 3.85 -11.35 -8.15
CA MET A 131 2.87 -12.45 -8.20
C MET A 131 2.35 -12.73 -9.62
N ILE A 132 2.50 -11.77 -10.54
CA ILE A 132 2.08 -11.87 -11.95
C ILE A 132 3.27 -12.27 -12.84
N LYS A 133 4.47 -11.78 -12.52
CA LYS A 133 5.68 -11.98 -13.31
C LYS A 133 5.98 -13.47 -13.52
N GLY A 134 6.11 -13.86 -14.79
CA GLY A 134 6.47 -15.23 -15.18
C GLY A 134 5.35 -16.26 -15.10
N LYS A 135 4.12 -15.85 -14.77
CA LYS A 135 2.94 -16.74 -14.79
C LYS A 135 2.19 -16.65 -16.11
N THR A 136 1.52 -17.74 -16.50
CA THR A 136 0.62 -17.73 -17.66
C THR A 136 -0.68 -16.97 -17.36
N PRO A 137 -1.42 -16.51 -18.38
CA PRO A 137 -2.74 -15.90 -18.18
C PRO A 137 -3.69 -16.76 -17.35
N GLU A 138 -3.68 -18.08 -17.52
CA GLU A 138 -4.49 -19.03 -16.76
C GLU A 138 -4.07 -19.11 -15.28
N GLU A 139 -2.77 -19.11 -15.01
CA GLU A 139 -2.23 -19.10 -13.64
C GLU A 139 -2.53 -17.78 -12.92
N ILE A 140 -2.44 -16.65 -13.62
CA ILE A 140 -2.82 -15.33 -13.10
C ILE A 140 -4.31 -15.32 -12.78
N ARG A 141 -5.16 -15.74 -13.72
CA ARG A 141 -6.62 -15.85 -13.51
C ARG A 141 -6.94 -16.70 -12.30
N LYS A 142 -6.30 -17.85 -12.14
CA LYS A 142 -6.48 -18.72 -10.97
C LYS A 142 -5.98 -18.07 -9.67
N THR A 143 -4.82 -17.41 -9.71
CA THR A 143 -4.21 -16.76 -8.53
C THR A 143 -5.12 -15.67 -7.97
N PHE A 144 -5.69 -14.84 -8.84
CA PHE A 144 -6.55 -13.70 -8.46
C PHE A 144 -8.04 -14.01 -8.53
N ASN A 145 -8.40 -15.29 -8.73
CA ASN A 145 -9.79 -15.74 -8.87
C ASN A 145 -10.60 -14.94 -9.92
N ILE A 146 -9.96 -14.62 -11.04
CA ILE A 146 -10.54 -13.88 -12.17
C ILE A 146 -11.16 -14.88 -13.14
N LYS A 147 -12.43 -14.66 -13.48
CA LYS A 147 -13.14 -15.45 -14.50
C LYS A 147 -12.65 -15.04 -15.90
N ASN A 148 -12.36 -16.01 -16.77
CA ASN A 148 -12.16 -15.73 -18.19
C ASN A 148 -13.49 -15.30 -18.81
N ASP A 149 -13.54 -14.09 -19.33
CA ASP A 149 -14.69 -13.47 -19.98
C ASP A 149 -14.54 -13.38 -21.51
N PHE A 150 -13.40 -13.81 -22.06
CA PHE A 150 -13.20 -13.95 -23.50
C PHE A 150 -13.93 -15.18 -24.05
N THR A 151 -14.46 -15.04 -25.26
CA THR A 151 -14.84 -16.18 -26.10
C THR A 151 -13.60 -16.88 -26.67
N GLU A 152 -13.76 -18.13 -27.15
CA GLU A 152 -12.66 -18.88 -27.76
C GLU A 152 -12.04 -18.15 -28.97
N GLU A 153 -12.87 -17.46 -29.76
CA GLU A 153 -12.41 -16.67 -30.91
C GLU A 153 -11.59 -15.44 -30.49
N GLU A 154 -12.03 -14.72 -29.46
CA GLU A 154 -11.32 -13.55 -28.93
C GLU A 154 -9.99 -13.96 -28.26
N GLU A 155 -9.98 -15.04 -27.49
CA GLU A 155 -8.76 -15.56 -26.86
C GLU A 155 -7.74 -16.02 -27.92
N ALA A 156 -8.19 -16.68 -28.99
CA ALA A 156 -7.34 -17.07 -30.11
C ALA A 156 -6.78 -15.84 -30.86
N GLN A 157 -7.58 -14.80 -31.05
CA GLN A 157 -7.13 -13.55 -31.67
C GLN A 157 -6.08 -12.85 -30.81
N VAL A 158 -6.36 -12.65 -29.51
CA VAL A 158 -5.43 -12.02 -28.56
C VAL A 158 -4.13 -12.82 -28.46
N ARG A 159 -4.20 -14.16 -28.41
CA ARG A 159 -3.00 -15.01 -28.40
C ARG A 159 -2.20 -14.86 -29.69
N LYS A 160 -2.84 -14.83 -30.85
CA LYS A 160 -2.18 -14.63 -32.16
C LYS A 160 -1.51 -13.25 -32.26
N GLU A 161 -2.16 -12.19 -31.78
CA GLU A 161 -1.62 -10.83 -31.77
C GLU A 161 -0.43 -10.67 -30.81
N ASN A 162 -0.39 -11.48 -29.74
CA ASN A 162 0.65 -11.43 -28.70
C ASN A 162 1.68 -12.58 -28.79
N GLN A 163 1.75 -13.31 -29.89
CA GLN A 163 2.72 -14.40 -30.09
C GLN A 163 4.19 -13.95 -29.91
N TRP A 164 4.49 -12.69 -30.24
CA TRP A 164 5.81 -12.08 -30.04
C TRP A 164 6.29 -12.08 -28.58
N CYS A 165 5.40 -12.25 -27.60
CA CYS A 165 5.74 -12.39 -26.18
C CYS A 165 6.22 -13.80 -25.81
N GLU A 166 5.83 -14.83 -26.58
CA GLU A 166 6.17 -16.24 -26.33
C GLU A 166 7.45 -16.68 -27.06
N GLU A 167 7.89 -15.95 -28.09
CA GLU A 167 9.08 -16.26 -28.91
C GLU A 167 10.42 -15.79 -28.30
N LYS A 168 10.66 -15.99 -27.00
CA LYS A 168 11.96 -15.70 -26.35
C LYS A 168 12.82 -16.93 -26.11
#